data_AF-D9RYH6-F1
#
_entry.id   AF-D9RYH6-F1
#
_cell.length_a   1.000
_cell.length_b   1.000
_cell.length_c   1.000
_cell.angle_alpha   90.00
_cell.angle_beta   90.00
_cell.angle_gamma   90.00
#
_symmetry.space_group_name_H-M   'P 1'
#
loop_
_entity.id
_entity.type
_entity.pdbx_description
1 polymer ?
#
loop_
_entity_poly.entity_id
_entity_poly.type
_entity_poly.pdbx_seq_one_letter_code
_entity_poly.pdbx_strand_id
1 'polypeptide(L)' 'MDIQHDLFLQREINFGVEIMKDHARFMRNAFDPTEEFLFNESDEFYRRFNFLTDELEPERDGAGMLLPAEPGAGLHRL' A
#
# COMPACT_ATOMS: atom_id res chain seq x y z
N MET A 1 -23.48 0.12 -1.39
CA MET A 1 -22.52 0.19 -0.27
C MET A 1 -22.37 1.65 0.12
N ASP A 2 -22.08 1.94 1.38
CA ASP A 2 -21.87 3.32 1.84
C ASP A 2 -20.41 3.74 1.69
N ILE A 3 -20.18 5.05 1.68
CA ILE A 3 -18.85 5.65 1.44
C ILE A 3 -17.86 5.27 2.56
N GLN A 4 -18.34 5.07 3.80
CA GLN A 4 -17.46 4.75 4.93
C GLN A 4 -16.88 3.33 4.82
N HIS A 5 -17.72 2.39 4.39
CA HIS A 5 -17.33 1.02 4.10
C HIS A 5 -16.28 0.97 2.98
N ASP A 6 -16.47 1.73 1.90
CA ASP A 6 -15.55 1.72 0.76
C ASP A 6 -14.18 2.35 1.12
N LEU A 7 -14.18 3.41 1.94
CA LEU A 7 -12.93 4.02 2.47
C LEU A 7 -12.20 3.09 3.45
N PHE A 8 -12.92 2.30 4.24
CA PHE A 8 -12.32 1.30 5.11
C PHE A 8 -11.63 0.21 4.29
N LEU A 9 -12.33 -0.35 3.29
CA LEU A 9 -11.78 -1.37 2.42
C LEU A 9 -10.56 -0.88 1.65
N GLN A 10 -10.57 0.35 1.14
CA GLN A 10 -9.42 0.92 0.45
C GLN A 10 -8.20 1.01 1.36
N ARG A 11 -8.37 1.44 2.63
CA ARG A 11 -7.25 1.48 3.60
C ARG A 11 -6.68 0.10 3.89
N GLU A 12 -7.53 -0.90 4.08
CA GLU A 12 -7.09 -2.28 4.31
C GLU A 12 -6.35 -2.86 3.09
N ILE A 13 -6.83 -2.57 1.88
CA ILE A 13 -6.17 -2.98 0.63
C ILE A 13 -4.80 -2.30 0.50
N ASN A 14 -4.70 -0.99 0.72
CA ASN A 14 -3.44 -0.25 0.64
C ASN A 14 -2.42 -0.80 1.65
N PHE A 15 -2.85 -1.03 2.90
CA PHE A 15 -2.02 -1.61 3.94
C PHE A 15 -1.52 -3.02 3.55
N GLY A 16 -2.40 -3.87 3.03
CA GLY A 16 -2.02 -5.19 2.54
C GLY A 16 -1.03 -5.15 1.38
N VAL A 17 -1.22 -4.25 0.41
CA VAL A 17 -0.32 -4.09 -0.75
C VAL A 17 1.07 -3.63 -0.32
N GLU A 18 1.17 -2.67 0.61
CA GLU A 18 2.45 -2.23 1.18
C GLU A 18 3.19 -3.38 1.86
N ILE A 19 2.48 -4.18 2.67
CA ILE A 19 3.06 -5.36 3.31
C ILE A 19 3.59 -6.33 2.26
N MET A 20 2.81 -6.62 1.21
CA MET A 20 3.22 -7.57 0.17
C MET A 20 4.42 -7.08 -0.64
N LYS A 21 4.52 -5.76 -0.89
CA LYS A 21 5.69 -5.13 -1.50
C LYS A 21 6.96 -5.39 -0.68
N ASP A 22 6.88 -5.18 0.64
CA ASP A 22 8.02 -5.42 1.53
C ASP A 22 8.39 -6.91 1.63
N HIS A 23 7.41 -7.82 1.61
CA HIS A 23 7.67 -9.26 1.57
C HIS A 23 8.38 -9.68 0.29
N ALA A 24 7.95 -9.16 -0.87
CA ALA A 24 8.63 -9.42 -2.15
C ALA A 24 10.08 -8.95 -2.13
N ARG A 25 10.33 -7.76 -1.56
CA ARG A 25 11.68 -7.23 -1.37
C ARG A 25 12.52 -8.09 -0.42
N PHE A 26 11.94 -8.57 0.68
CA PHE A 26 12.62 -9.46 1.61
C PHE A 26 13.02 -10.77 0.94
N MET A 27 12.09 -11.43 0.24
CA MET A 27 12.33 -12.69 -0.48
C MET A 27 13.47 -12.54 -1.51
N ARG A 28 13.43 -11.49 -2.34
CA ARG A 28 14.49 -11.19 -3.31
C ARG A 28 15.89 -11.15 -2.69
N ASN A 29 16.01 -10.64 -1.47
CA ASN A 29 17.31 -10.53 -0.76
C ASN A 29 17.65 -11.76 0.09
N ALA A 30 16.71 -12.70 0.26
CA ALA A 30 16.89 -13.91 1.06
C ALA A 30 17.30 -15.13 0.23
N PHE A 31 17.06 -15.12 -1.08
CA PHE A 31 17.48 -16.19 -1.98
C PHE A 31 18.99 -16.20 -2.22
N ASP A 32 19.52 -17.41 -2.40
CA ASP A 32 20.91 -17.60 -2.81
C ASP A 32 21.12 -17.05 -4.24
N PRO A 33 22.30 -16.50 -4.58
CA PRO A 33 22.55 -15.99 -5.93
C PRO A 33 22.37 -17.02 -7.06
N THR A 34 22.41 -18.32 -6.75
CA THR A 34 22.15 -19.40 -7.72
C THR A 34 20.66 -19.65 -7.97
N GLU A 35 19.76 -19.13 -7.13
CA GLU A 35 18.31 -19.27 -7.25
C GLU A 35 17.70 -18.18 -8.14
N GLU A 36 18.24 -18.01 -9.35
CA GLU A 36 17.89 -16.93 -10.28
C GLU A 36 16.39 -16.82 -10.57
N PHE A 37 15.70 -17.97 -10.68
CA PHE A 37 14.26 -18.01 -10.91
C PHE A 37 13.48 -17.36 -9.74
N LEU A 38 13.81 -17.72 -8.50
CA LEU A 38 13.11 -17.23 -7.31
C LEU A 38 13.40 -15.75 -7.06
N PHE A 39 14.65 -15.33 -7.34
CA PHE A 39 15.03 -13.93 -7.34
C PHE A 39 14.20 -13.11 -8.33
N ASN A 40 14.14 -13.56 -9.59
CA ASN A 40 13.41 -12.86 -10.64
C ASN A 40 11.90 -12.80 -10.35
N GLU A 41 11.31 -13.90 -9.89
CA GLU A 41 9.88 -13.93 -9.53
C GLU A 41 9.57 -12.95 -8.38
N SER A 42 10.47 -12.86 -7.39
CA SER A 42 10.30 -11.90 -6.29
C SER A 42 10.50 -10.45 -6.72
N ASP A 43 11.42 -10.19 -7.65
CA ASP A 43 11.58 -8.87 -8.25
C ASP A 43 10.33 -8.47 -9.06
N GLU A 44 9.72 -9.42 -9.78
CA GLU A 44 8.44 -9.19 -10.47
C GLU A 44 7.30 -8.89 -9.49
N PHE A 45 7.16 -9.65 -8.39
CA PHE A 45 6.16 -9.35 -7.37
C PHE A 45 6.35 -7.95 -6.79
N TYR A 46 7.59 -7.57 -6.47
CA TYR A 46 7.91 -6.23 -5.97
C TYR A 46 7.46 -5.16 -6.96
N ARG A 47 7.77 -5.29 -8.25
CA ARG A 47 7.34 -4.33 -9.28
C ARG A 47 5.82 -4.23 -9.39
N ARG A 48 5.10 -5.36 -9.33
CA ARG A 48 3.64 -5.38 -9.40
C ARG A 48 3.00 -4.70 -8.19
N PHE A 49 3.48 -4.98 -6.97
CA PHE A 49 2.95 -4.33 -5.77
C PHE A 49 3.34 -2.85 -5.69
N ASN A 50 4.54 -2.47 -6.15
CA ASN A 50 4.92 -1.06 -6.25
C ASN A 50 3.99 -0.30 -7.21
N PHE A 51 3.73 -0.86 -8.40
CA PHE A 51 2.78 -0.27 -9.35
C PHE A 51 1.37 -0.15 -8.75
N LEU A 52 0.88 -1.19 -8.06
CA LEU A 52 -0.43 -1.15 -7.40
C LEU A 52 -0.48 -0.08 -6.30
N THR A 53 0.62 0.14 -5.57
CA THR A 53 0.70 1.20 -4.56
C THR A 53 0.53 2.57 -5.21
N ASP A 54 1.24 2.82 -6.32
CA ASP A 54 1.21 4.10 -7.05
C ASP A 54 -0.19 4.40 -7.61
N GLU A 55 -0.91 3.36 -8.07
CA GLU A 55 -2.30 3.50 -8.53
C GLU A 55 -3.31 3.71 -7.39
N LEU A 56 -3.05 3.11 -6.22
CA LEU A 56 -3.94 3.19 -5.05
C LEU A 56 -3.78 4.49 -4.25
N GLU A 57 -2.63 5.16 -4.38
CA GLU A 57 -2.33 6.44 -3.75
C GLU A 57 -1.85 7.46 -4.80
N PRO A 58 -2.77 8.13 -5.53
CA PRO A 58 -2.37 9.19 -6.44
C PRO A 58 -1.85 10.39 -5.63
N GLU A 59 -0.53 10.45 -5.53
CA GLU A 59 0.28 11.60 -5.09
C GLU A 59 0.26 11.92 -3.57
N ARG A 60 1.43 11.76 -2.93
CA ARG A 60 1.70 12.23 -1.56
C ARG A 60 2.70 13.37 -1.61
N ASP A 61 2.22 14.57 -1.34
CA ASP A 61 3.07 15.73 -1.12
C ASP A 61 3.77 15.61 0.24
N GLY A 62 4.92 14.93 0.29
CA GLY A 62 5.99 15.10 1.29
C GLY A 62 5.66 14.87 2.79
N ALA A 63 4.42 14.65 3.17
CA ALA A 63 3.97 14.35 4.52
C ALA A 63 3.27 12.98 4.51
N GLY A 64 3.48 12.21 5.58
CA GLY A 64 2.86 10.91 5.74
C GLY A 64 1.34 10.91 5.52
N MET A 65 0.81 9.72 5.25
CA MET A 65 -0.56 9.34 4.93
C MET A 65 -1.56 10.39 5.41
N LEU A 66 -2.07 11.22 4.49
CA LEU A 66 -3.18 12.09 4.82
C LEU A 66 -4.40 11.18 4.93
N LEU A 67 -4.70 10.75 6.15
CA LEU A 67 -6.01 10.20 6.46
C LEU A 67 -7.05 11.20 5.94
N PRO A 68 -8.08 10.75 5.19
CA PRO A 68 -9.13 11.65 4.74
C PRO A 68 -9.73 12.34 5.96
N ALA A 69 -9.75 13.68 5.92
CA ALA A 69 -10.35 14.48 6.98
C ALA A 69 -11.80 14.02 7.20
N GLU A 70 -12.09 13.59 8.42
CA GLU A 70 -13.44 13.22 8.86
C GLU A 70 -14.43 14.34 8.49
N PRO A 71 -15.44 14.10 7.64
CA PRO A 71 -16.46 15.09 7.36
C PRO A 71 -17.46 15.11 8.52
N GLY A 72 -17.13 15.77 9.62
CA GLY A 72 -18.02 15.72 10.78
C GLY A 72 -17.69 16.52 12.03
N ALA A 73 -16.56 17.23 12.15
CA ALA A 73 -16.31 18.10 13.30
C ALA A 73 -17.03 19.45 13.16
N GLY A 74 -18.37 19.38 13.03
CA GLY A 74 -19.26 20.53 13.16
C GLY A 74 -19.21 21.04 14.60
N LEU A 75 -18.69 22.26 14.73
CA LEU A 75 -18.72 23.16 15.88
C LEU A 75 -20.00 23.02 16.72
N HIS A 76 -19.93 22.32 17.85
CA HIS A 76 -20.82 22.60 18.99
C HIS A 76 -20.10 23.56 19.94
N ARG A 77 -20.20 24.86 19.63
CA ARG A 77 -20.11 25.91 20.65
C ARG A 77 -21.53 26.24 21.08
N LEU A 78 -21.88 25.87 22.30
CA LEU A 78 -22.80 26.60 23.17
C LEU A 78 -22.16 26.67 24.56
#